data_AF-A0A7C3QQ15-F1
#
_entry.id   AF-A0A7C3QQ15-F1
#
_cell.length_a   1.000
_cell.length_b   1.000
_cell.length_c   1.000
_cell.angle_alpha   90.00
_cell.angle_beta   90.00
_cell.angle_gamma   90.00
#
_symmetry.space_group_name_H-M   'P 1'
#
loop_
_entity.id
_entity.type
_entity.pdbx_description
1 polymer ?
#
loop_
_entity_poly.entity_id
_entity_poly.type
_entity_poly.pdbx_seq_one_letter_code
_entity_poly.pdbx_strand_id
1 'polypeptide(L)'
;MAPPVRVTLTLTLPEELLARIRNVDARLEVTTLSRAQRRLYRGGRPVWAGYGEPAGPEDESDEEARRNLNAILAETEVLFTTPIVPDGIVEMAPRLRLVQLTSAGVDRLLDSPIIRSGVTV
;
A
#
# COMPACT_ATOMS: atom_id res chain seq x y z
N MET A 1 8.22 -25.40 -5.86
CA MET A 1 8.10 -23.95 -6.13
C MET A 1 8.06 -23.21 -4.80
N ALA A 2 8.74 -22.07 -4.68
CA ALA A 2 8.67 -21.22 -3.50
C ALA A 2 7.28 -20.53 -3.40
N PRO A 3 6.81 -20.15 -2.20
CA PRO A 3 5.50 -19.52 -2.03
C PRO A 3 5.42 -18.14 -2.71
N PRO A 4 4.20 -17.69 -3.08
CA PRO A 4 3.99 -16.36 -3.65
C PRO A 4 4.38 -15.26 -2.65
N VAL A 5 4.67 -14.08 -3.17
CA VAL A 5 4.99 -12.86 -2.41
C VAL A 5 3.95 -11.81 -2.76
N ARG A 6 3.18 -11.36 -1.76
CA ARG A 6 2.08 -10.42 -1.98
C ARG A 6 2.53 -8.97 -1.84
N VAL A 7 2.43 -8.26 -2.95
CA VAL A 7 2.85 -6.87 -3.09
C VAL A 7 1.62 -5.98 -3.23
N THR A 8 1.46 -5.04 -2.30
CA THR A 8 0.34 -4.07 -2.33
C THR A 8 0.86 -2.69 -2.71
N LEU A 9 0.27 -2.10 -3.75
CA LEU A 9 0.56 -0.75 -4.21
C LEU A 9 -0.54 0.20 -3.72
N THR A 10 -0.16 1.24 -2.98
CA THR A 10 -1.09 2.27 -2.48
C THR A 10 -1.23 3.45 -3.42
N LEU A 11 -0.63 3.34 -4.61
CA LEU A 11 -0.60 4.33 -5.68
C LEU A 11 -0.93 3.64 -7.00
N THR A 12 -1.58 4.37 -7.90
CA THR A 12 -1.76 3.90 -9.28
C THR A 12 -0.45 4.03 -10.04
N LEU A 13 -0.04 2.95 -10.69
CA LEU A 13 1.06 2.95 -11.66
C LEU A 13 0.50 2.73 -13.07
N PRO A 14 1.15 3.28 -14.11
CA PRO A 14 0.86 2.91 -15.50
C PRO A 14 0.94 1.39 -15.70
N GLU A 15 0.06 0.84 -16.55
CA GLU A 15 0.00 -0.62 -16.79
C GLU A 15 1.33 -1.18 -17.29
N GLU A 16 2.09 -0.41 -18.08
CA GLU A 16 3.44 -0.80 -18.51
C GLU A 16 4.37 -1.07 -17.32
N LEU A 17 4.33 -0.22 -16.29
CA LEU A 17 5.13 -0.41 -15.08
C LEU A 17 4.63 -1.60 -14.26
N LEU A 18 3.31 -1.77 -14.16
CA LEU A 18 2.71 -2.94 -13.48
C LEU A 18 3.13 -4.25 -14.16
N ALA A 19 3.09 -4.30 -15.49
CA ALA A 19 3.53 -5.44 -16.28
C ALA A 19 5.02 -5.72 -16.06
N ARG A 20 5.86 -4.68 -16.04
CA ARG A 20 7.29 -4.83 -15.72
C ARG A 20 7.51 -5.41 -14.33
N ILE A 21 6.79 -4.94 -13.31
CA ILE A 21 6.91 -5.46 -11.94
C ILE A 21 6.47 -6.93 -11.89
N ARG A 22 5.32 -7.28 -12.46
CA ARG A 22 4.79 -8.66 -12.50
C ARG A 22 5.73 -9.63 -13.22
N ASN A 23 6.52 -9.13 -14.17
CA ASN A 23 7.49 -9.94 -14.93
C ASN A 23 8.86 -10.08 -14.25
N VAL A 24 9.10 -9.44 -13.09
CA VAL A 24 10.38 -9.58 -12.37
C VAL A 24 10.55 -11.00 -11.85
N ASP A 25 9.51 -11.59 -11.27
CA ASP A 25 9.51 -12.95 -10.74
C ASP A 25 8.07 -13.50 -10.73
N ALA A 26 7.89 -14.75 -11.14
CA ALA A 26 6.58 -15.42 -11.21
C ALA A 26 5.88 -15.58 -9.85
N ARG A 27 6.60 -15.36 -8.75
CA ARG A 27 6.05 -15.40 -7.39
C ARG A 27 5.34 -14.10 -6.99
N LEU A 28 5.52 -13.01 -7.73
CA LEU A 28 4.95 -11.72 -7.34
C LEU A 28 3.45 -11.67 -7.64
N GLU A 29 2.65 -11.56 -6.59
CA GLU A 29 1.22 -11.26 -6.67
C GLU A 29 1.01 -9.77 -6.37
N VAL A 30 0.81 -8.97 -7.42
CA VAL A 30 0.73 -7.50 -7.31
C VAL A 30 -0.72 -7.03 -7.30
N THR A 31 -1.13 -6.42 -6.19
CA THR A 31 -2.45 -5.82 -6.00
C THR A 31 -2.32 -4.31 -5.93
N THR A 32 -3.13 -3.58 -6.71
CA THR A 32 -3.24 -2.12 -6.61
C THR A 32 -4.54 -1.80 -5.86
N LEU A 33 -4.45 -1.03 -4.77
CA LEU A 33 -5.63 -0.62 -4.04
C LEU A 33 -6.56 0.21 -4.92
N SER A 34 -7.87 0.08 -4.78
CA SER A 34 -8.85 0.95 -5.45
C SER A 34 -8.80 2.38 -4.89
N ARG A 35 -9.50 3.32 -5.52
CA ARG A 35 -9.56 4.72 -5.07
C ARG A 35 -10.14 4.84 -3.65
N ALA A 36 -11.24 4.15 -3.37
CA ALA A 36 -11.88 4.14 -2.05
C ALA A 36 -10.95 3.52 -0.99
N GLN A 37 -10.30 2.41 -1.31
CA GLN A 37 -9.32 1.75 -0.44
C GLN A 37 -8.11 2.66 -0.14
N ARG A 38 -7.58 3.36 -1.14
CA ARG A 38 -6.48 4.33 -0.98
C ARG A 38 -6.88 5.50 -0.09
N ARG A 39 -8.10 6.02 -0.21
CA ARG A 39 -8.64 7.07 0.68
C ARG A 39 -8.69 6.59 2.13
N LEU A 40 -9.25 5.40 2.36
CA LEU A 40 -9.35 4.79 3.69
C LEU A 40 -7.98 4.49 4.29
N TYR A 41 -7.05 3.95 3.49
CA TYR A 41 -5.66 3.71 3.87
C TYR A 41 -4.98 5.00 4.36
N ARG A 42 -5.16 6.13 3.66
CA ARG A 42 -4.56 7.40 4.09
C ARG A 42 -5.30 8.07 5.25
N GLY A 43 -6.44 7.55 5.69
CA GLY A 43 -7.31 8.23 6.66
C GLY A 43 -7.79 9.60 6.15
N GLY A 44 -8.02 9.72 4.84
CA GLY A 44 -8.42 10.98 4.20
C GLY A 44 -7.28 11.97 3.94
N ARG A 45 -6.03 11.69 4.36
CA ARG A 45 -4.88 12.56 4.10
C ARG A 45 -4.57 12.65 2.59
N PRO A 46 -4.26 13.84 2.05
CA PRO A 46 -3.91 14.00 0.65
C PRO A 46 -2.52 13.42 0.37
N VAL A 47 -2.29 12.89 -0.84
CA VAL A 47 -1.01 12.28 -1.25
C VAL A 47 0.12 13.33 -1.25
N TRP A 48 -0.17 14.54 -1.74
CA TRP A 48 0.73 15.69 -1.74
C TRP A 48 -0.05 16.97 -1.44
N ALA A 49 0.63 18.02 -0.96
CA ALA A 49 0.01 19.33 -0.81
C ALA A 49 -0.53 19.80 -2.18
N GLY A 50 -1.84 20.05 -2.26
CA GLY A 50 -2.51 20.50 -3.48
C GLY A 50 -2.79 19.41 -4.53
N TYR A 51 -2.39 18.15 -4.30
CA TYR A 51 -2.73 17.04 -5.20
C TYR A 51 -3.95 16.28 -4.67
N GLY A 52 -5.12 16.59 -5.24
CA GLY A 52 -6.30 15.76 -5.12
C GLY A 52 -6.21 14.61 -6.11
N GLU A 53 -6.36 13.38 -5.63
CA GLU A 53 -6.56 12.24 -6.51
C GLU A 53 -7.84 12.49 -7.34
N PRO A 54 -7.76 12.50 -8.69
CA PRO A 54 -8.86 12.92 -9.55
C PRO A 54 -10.18 12.27 -9.15
N ALA A 55 -11.25 13.05 -9.16
CA ALA A 55 -12.59 12.51 -8.97
C ALA A 55 -12.90 11.49 -10.07
N GLY A 56 -13.19 10.26 -9.67
CA GLY A 56 -13.69 9.18 -10.50
C GLY A 56 -14.80 8.44 -9.76
N PRO A 57 -15.59 7.59 -10.43
CA PRO A 57 -16.57 6.76 -9.75
C PRO A 57 -15.90 5.96 -8.62
N GLU A 58 -16.60 5.82 -7.49
CA GLU A 58 -16.20 4.84 -6.48
C GLU A 58 -16.82 3.51 -6.90
N ASP A 59 -15.97 2.53 -7.15
CA ASP A 59 -16.41 1.19 -7.55
C ASP A 59 -16.88 0.35 -6.35
N GLU A 60 -16.73 0.88 -5.13
CA GLU A 60 -17.01 0.21 -3.86
C GLU A 60 -17.65 1.20 -2.88
N SER A 61 -18.59 0.73 -2.05
CA SER A 61 -19.02 1.47 -0.86
C SER A 61 -17.90 1.54 0.19
N ASP A 62 -17.99 2.49 1.13
CA ASP A 62 -16.97 2.63 2.20
C ASP A 62 -16.80 1.35 3.04
N GLU A 63 -17.90 0.64 3.30
CA GLU A 63 -17.88 -0.62 4.06
C GLU A 63 -17.20 -1.74 3.25
N GLU A 64 -17.51 -1.86 1.97
CA GLU A 64 -16.84 -2.81 1.07
C GLU A 64 -15.35 -2.51 0.94
N ALA A 65 -15.01 -1.25 0.68
CA ALA A 65 -13.64 -0.80 0.56
C ALA A 65 -12.85 -1.04 1.86
N ARG A 66 -13.47 -0.85 3.04
CA ARG A 66 -12.83 -1.15 4.33
C ARG A 66 -12.55 -2.65 4.48
N ARG A 67 -13.54 -3.50 4.21
CA ARG A 67 -13.40 -4.96 4.30
C ARG A 67 -12.33 -5.47 3.34
N ASN A 68 -12.38 -5.04 2.09
CA ASN A 68 -11.43 -5.44 1.06
C ASN A 68 -10.02 -4.95 1.37
N LEU A 69 -9.87 -3.70 1.82
CA LEU A 69 -8.57 -3.17 2.27
C LEU A 69 -7.99 -4.02 3.41
N ASN A 70 -8.78 -4.34 4.43
CA ASN A 70 -8.33 -5.16 5.55
C ASN A 70 -7.90 -6.57 5.08
N ALA A 71 -8.66 -7.19 4.17
CA ALA A 71 -8.31 -8.50 3.61
C ALA A 71 -7.01 -8.46 2.80
N ILE A 72 -6.81 -7.43 1.98
CA ILE A 72 -5.58 -7.22 1.22
C ILE A 72 -4.39 -7.02 2.16
N LEU A 73 -4.53 -6.15 3.15
CA LEU A 73 -3.45 -5.84 4.09
C LEU A 73 -3.08 -7.04 4.97
N ALA A 74 -4.05 -7.84 5.41
CA ALA A 74 -3.81 -9.04 6.21
C ALA A 74 -2.81 -10.01 5.57
N GLU A 75 -2.79 -10.06 4.24
CA GLU A 75 -1.92 -10.93 3.45
C GLU A 75 -0.72 -10.20 2.84
N THR A 76 -0.59 -8.90 3.01
CA THR A 76 0.47 -8.09 2.40
C THR A 76 1.83 -8.38 3.03
N GLU A 77 2.83 -8.69 2.20
CA GLU A 77 4.22 -8.90 2.62
C GLU A 77 5.13 -7.73 2.24
N VAL A 78 4.84 -7.10 1.10
CA VAL A 78 5.56 -5.92 0.60
C VAL A 78 4.55 -4.80 0.33
N LEU A 79 4.80 -3.63 0.89
CA LEU A 79 3.97 -2.45 0.71
C LEU A 79 4.73 -1.37 -0.05
N PHE A 80 4.26 -0.99 -1.23
CA PHE A 80 4.81 0.14 -1.98
C PHE A 80 3.92 1.36 -1.79
N THR A 81 4.46 2.42 -1.18
CA THR A 81 3.64 3.52 -0.69
C THR A 81 4.35 4.87 -0.64
N THR A 82 3.59 5.92 -0.37
CA THR A 82 4.14 7.22 0.05
C THR A 82 4.46 7.20 1.55
N PRO A 83 5.15 8.22 2.10
CA PRO A 83 5.34 8.35 3.55
C PRO A 83 4.06 8.47 4.39
N ILE A 84 2.88 8.48 3.76
CA ILE A 84 1.59 8.49 4.43
C ILE A 84 1.18 7.04 4.69
N VAL A 85 1.67 6.49 5.80
CA VAL A 85 1.36 5.14 6.27
C VAL A 85 0.40 5.23 7.46
N PRO A 86 -0.59 4.33 7.61
CA PRO A 86 -1.39 4.22 8.84
C PRO A 86 -0.51 3.89 10.05
N ASP A 87 -0.80 4.46 11.21
CA ASP A 87 -0.06 4.12 12.44
C ASP A 87 -0.27 2.65 12.83
N GLY A 88 -1.47 2.12 12.59
CA GLY A 88 -1.84 0.72 12.83
C GLY A 88 -1.44 -0.26 11.72
N ILE A 89 -0.50 0.11 10.85
CA ILE A 89 -0.16 -0.70 9.67
C ILE A 89 0.38 -2.09 10.03
N VAL A 90 1.06 -2.21 11.16
CA VAL A 90 1.67 -3.47 11.62
C VAL A 90 0.57 -4.45 12.07
N GLU A 91 -0.48 -3.94 12.70
CA GLU A 91 -1.67 -4.72 13.09
C GLU A 91 -2.53 -5.07 11.87
N MET A 92 -2.69 -4.13 10.93
CA MET A 92 -3.46 -4.35 9.70
C MET A 92 -2.76 -5.32 8.74
N ALA A 93 -1.43 -5.34 8.72
CA ALA A 93 -0.61 -6.18 7.86
C ALA A 93 0.41 -7.01 8.67
N PRO A 94 -0.04 -8.06 9.38
CA PRO A 94 0.80 -8.86 10.28
C PRO A 94 1.89 -9.66 9.55
N ARG A 95 1.80 -9.79 8.22
CA ARG A 95 2.78 -10.46 7.37
C ARG A 95 3.76 -9.49 6.72
N LEU A 96 3.63 -8.19 6.99
CA LEU A 96 4.45 -7.16 6.35
C LEU A 96 5.92 -7.33 6.74
N ARG A 97 6.80 -7.27 5.74
CA ARG A 97 8.25 -7.44 5.92
C ARG A 97 9.05 -6.30 5.29
N LEU A 98 8.49 -5.66 4.27
CA LEU A 98 9.13 -4.56 3.53
C LEU A 98 8.13 -3.45 3.22
N VAL A 99 8.52 -2.21 3.45
CA VAL A 99 7.85 -1.00 2.96
C VAL A 99 8.77 -0.24 2.04
N GLN A 100 8.46 -0.24 0.76
CA GLN A 100 9.17 0.57 -0.22
C GLN A 100 8.48 1.93 -0.33
N LEU A 101 9.20 3.01 -0.02
CA LEU A 101 8.71 4.37 -0.22
C LEU A 101 8.98 4.86 -1.65
N THR A 102 8.09 5.72 -2.15
CA THR A 102 8.31 6.49 -3.37
C THR A 102 9.21 7.72 -3.19
N SER A 103 9.46 8.11 -1.94
CA SER A 103 10.36 9.21 -1.60
C SER A 103 11.67 8.70 -1.02
N ALA A 104 12.74 9.47 -1.20
CA ALA A 104 14.04 9.19 -0.59
C ALA A 104 14.06 9.43 0.93
N GLY A 105 13.20 10.34 1.44
CA GLY A 105 13.13 10.67 2.86
C GLY A 105 12.23 9.70 3.64
N VAL A 106 12.73 9.26 4.80
CA VAL A 106 11.99 8.42 5.79
C VAL A 106 11.57 9.22 7.01
N ASP A 107 11.81 10.54 7.04
CA ASP A 107 11.67 11.40 8.22
C ASP A 107 10.28 11.32 8.86
N ARG A 108 9.24 11.21 8.02
CA ARG A 108 7.84 11.11 8.46
C ARG A 108 7.49 9.78 9.13
N LEU A 109 8.35 8.78 9.01
CA LEU A 109 8.16 7.46 9.62
C LEU A 109 9.04 7.26 10.84
N LEU A 110 9.97 8.16 11.17
CA LEU A 110 10.89 7.99 12.30
C LEU A 110 10.17 7.75 13.64
N ASP A 111 9.02 8.41 13.82
CA ASP A 111 8.17 8.25 15.01
C ASP A 111 7.05 7.20 14.83
N SER A 112 6.92 6.61 13.64
CA SER A 112 5.88 5.64 13.34
C SER A 112 6.20 4.27 13.98
N PRO A 113 5.18 3.51 14.43
CA PRO A 113 5.36 2.16 14.96
C PRO A 113 6.12 1.22 14.01
N ILE A 114 6.10 1.48 12.70
CA ILE A 114 6.74 0.64 11.70
C ILE A 114 8.27 0.58 11.82
N ILE A 115 8.92 1.68 12.23
CA ILE A 115 10.38 1.68 12.42
C ILE A 115 10.79 0.78 13.61
N ARG A 116 9.89 0.59 14.57
CA ARG A 116 10.13 -0.22 15.77
C ARG A 116 9.67 -1.67 15.62
N SER A 117 8.98 -2.02 14.54
CA SER A 117 8.37 -3.35 14.36
C SER A 117 9.28 -4.39 13.70
N GLY A 118 10.49 -3.99 13.29
CA GLY A 118 11.43 -4.87 12.57
C GLY A 118 11.11 -5.04 11.08
N VAL A 119 10.12 -4.31 10.56
CA VAL A 119 9.83 -4.21 9.13
C VAL A 119 10.95 -3.40 8.46
N THR A 120 11.44 -3.86 7.30
CA THR A 120 12.41 -3.10 6.50
C THR A 120 11.70 -1.95 5.80
N VAL A 121 12.29 -0.75 5.82
CA VAL A 121 11.79 0.46 5.15
C VAL A 121 12.86 1.00 4.20
#